data_AF-A0AAX3EDF8-F1
#
_entry.id   AF-A0AAX3EDF8-F1
#
_cell.length_a   1.000
_cell.length_b   1.000
_cell.length_c   1.000
_cell.angle_alpha   90.00
_cell.angle_beta   90.00
_cell.angle_gamma   90.00
#
_symmetry.space_group_name_H-M   'P 1'
#
loop_
_entity.id
_entity.type
_entity.pdbx_description
1 polymer ?
#
loop_
_entity_poly.entity_id
_entity_poly.type
_entity_poly.pdbx_seq_one_letter_code
_entity_poly.pdbx_strand_id
1 'polypeptide(L)'
;MPHFDLFFKTEDLRQRLEPHLRLIPPYFQFTVRTGTPDVRFFDQKDPMWKGFPFPVPKGTVYVFDDAIPARALGGGMHMRASVRVTREDRDDEAIVLRIWHEILHAIGQPADDMARRAGEWQSVSERVMWAAWQSLSRPLDVPFWHRKFYVWLTERAESGAGGR
;
A
#
# COMPACT_ATOMS: atom_id res chain seq x y z
N MET A 1 -1.56 -2.94 -18.14
CA MET A 1 -1.00 -3.07 -16.78
C MET A 1 -0.86 -1.66 -16.20
N PRO A 2 -1.20 -1.44 -14.93
CA PRO A 2 -1.09 -0.12 -14.32
C PRO A 2 0.38 0.30 -14.23
N HIS A 3 0.66 1.51 -14.68
CA HIS A 3 1.98 2.14 -14.57
C HIS A 3 1.91 3.31 -13.59
N PHE A 4 2.92 3.43 -12.74
CA PHE A 4 3.06 4.50 -11.77
C PHE A 4 4.45 5.14 -11.82
N ASP A 5 4.51 6.47 -11.88
CA ASP A 5 5.69 7.21 -11.44
C ASP A 5 5.75 7.16 -9.90
N LEU A 6 6.72 6.43 -9.36
CA LEU A 6 6.93 6.27 -7.92
C LEU A 6 7.99 7.26 -7.45
N PHE A 7 7.53 8.33 -6.80
CA PHE A 7 8.39 9.34 -6.23
C PHE A 7 8.75 8.99 -4.78
N PHE A 8 10.03 8.87 -4.49
CA PHE A 8 10.56 8.96 -3.14
C PHE A 8 11.00 10.41 -2.89
N LYS A 9 10.51 11.02 -1.81
CA LYS A 9 10.79 12.43 -1.51
C LYS A 9 12.29 12.75 -1.50
N THR A 10 13.08 11.88 -0.89
CA THR A 10 14.52 12.02 -0.71
C THR A 10 15.26 10.83 -1.32
N GLU A 11 16.54 11.03 -1.64
CA GLU A 11 17.38 9.95 -2.16
C GLU A 11 17.60 8.86 -1.10
N ASP A 12 17.70 9.23 0.18
CA ASP A 12 17.82 8.28 1.29
C ASP A 12 16.61 7.34 1.38
N LEU A 13 15.39 7.87 1.24
CA LEU A 13 14.17 7.05 1.18
C LEU A 13 14.20 6.09 -0.01
N ARG A 14 14.65 6.58 -1.17
CA ARG A 14 14.76 5.78 -2.39
C ARG A 14 15.73 4.62 -2.19
N GLN A 15 16.97 4.90 -1.76
CA GLN A 15 18.01 3.89 -1.56
C GLN A 15 17.59 2.83 -0.55
N ARG A 16 16.86 3.24 0.50
CA ARG A 16 16.30 2.36 1.51
C ARG A 16 15.23 1.42 0.94
N LEU A 17 14.27 1.94 0.15
CA LEU A 17 13.04 1.20 -0.17
C LEU A 17 13.01 0.61 -1.59
N GLU A 18 13.68 1.22 -2.56
CA GLU A 18 13.71 0.75 -3.96
C GLU A 18 14.14 -0.73 -4.08
N PRO A 19 15.18 -1.23 -3.37
CA PRO A 19 15.58 -2.64 -3.45
C PRO A 19 14.47 -3.62 -3.02
N HIS A 20 13.53 -3.16 -2.21
CA HIS A 20 12.43 -3.96 -1.66
C HIS A 20 11.19 -3.96 -2.56
N LEU A 21 11.11 -3.09 -3.59
CA LEU A 21 9.97 -3.04 -4.51
C LEU A 21 9.72 -4.35 -5.26
N ARG A 22 10.72 -5.23 -5.35
CA ARG A 22 10.58 -6.61 -5.86
C ARG A 22 9.54 -7.46 -5.12
N LEU A 23 9.12 -7.04 -3.93
CA LEU A 23 8.03 -7.67 -3.18
C LEU A 23 6.66 -7.40 -3.80
N ILE A 24 6.52 -6.31 -4.56
CA ILE A 24 5.32 -5.97 -5.30
C ILE A 24 5.35 -6.72 -6.64
N PRO A 25 4.30 -7.47 -7.00
CA PRO A 25 4.27 -8.22 -8.26
C PRO A 25 4.47 -7.32 -9.48
N PRO A 26 5.11 -7.83 -10.56
CA PRO A 26 5.42 -7.06 -11.76
C PRO A 26 4.18 -6.61 -12.57
N TYR A 27 2.98 -7.00 -12.13
CA TYR A 27 1.72 -6.43 -12.60
C TYR A 27 1.71 -4.89 -12.49
N PHE A 28 2.29 -4.35 -11.43
CA PHE A 28 2.49 -2.92 -11.24
C PHE A 28 3.85 -2.52 -11.80
N GLN A 29 3.85 -1.62 -12.77
CA GLN A 29 5.09 -1.09 -13.34
C GLN A 29 5.43 0.26 -12.71
N PHE A 30 6.71 0.45 -12.37
CA PHE A 30 7.19 1.66 -11.72
C PHE A 30 8.27 2.36 -12.54
N THR A 31 8.10 3.66 -12.74
CA THR A 31 9.22 4.57 -13.01
C THR A 31 9.63 5.22 -11.71
N VAL A 32 10.77 4.84 -11.16
CA VAL A 32 11.25 5.36 -9.87
C VAL A 32 11.89 6.74 -10.06
N ARG A 33 11.53 7.69 -9.20
CA ARG A 33 12.03 9.06 -9.21
C ARG A 33 12.35 9.52 -7.80
N THR A 34 13.30 10.43 -7.68
CA THR A 34 13.59 11.15 -6.44
C THR A 34 13.01 12.56 -6.54
N GLY A 35 12.38 13.05 -5.47
CA GLY A 35 11.82 14.39 -5.38
C GLY A 35 10.34 14.40 -5.00
N THR A 36 9.71 15.57 -5.09
CA THR A 36 8.30 15.76 -4.76
C THR A 36 7.51 16.04 -6.03
N PRO A 37 6.48 15.24 -6.37
CA PRO A 37 5.59 15.55 -7.48
C PRO A 37 4.67 16.72 -7.12
N ASP A 38 3.87 17.19 -8.07
CA ASP A 38 2.77 18.11 -7.75
C ASP A 38 1.79 17.46 -6.78
N VAL A 39 1.58 18.08 -5.63
CA VAL A 39 0.71 17.59 -4.55
C VAL A 39 -0.37 18.61 -4.19
N ARG A 40 -1.50 18.09 -3.73
CA ARG A 40 -2.55 18.84 -3.04
C ARG A 40 -2.71 18.32 -1.63
N PHE A 41 -3.33 19.12 -0.78
CA PHE A 41 -3.64 18.72 0.60
C PHE A 41 -5.15 18.56 0.74
N PHE A 42 -5.58 17.51 1.46
CA PHE A 42 -6.98 17.28 1.78
C PHE A 42 -7.52 18.31 2.79
N ASP A 43 -8.81 18.21 3.13
CA ASP A 43 -9.48 19.11 4.08
C ASP A 43 -8.66 19.25 5.37
N GLN A 44 -8.24 20.48 5.66
CA GLN A 44 -7.39 20.82 6.79
C GLN A 44 -8.10 20.72 8.14
N LYS A 45 -9.41 20.49 8.13
CA LYS A 45 -10.22 20.29 9.35
C LYS A 45 -10.18 18.86 9.87
N ASP A 46 -9.90 17.86 9.04
CA ASP A 46 -9.79 16.47 9.49
C ASP A 46 -8.37 16.18 10.01
N PRO A 47 -8.19 15.89 11.32
CA PRO A 47 -6.88 15.56 11.88
C PRO A 47 -6.22 14.34 11.24
N MET A 48 -7.00 13.44 10.63
CA MET A 48 -6.46 12.27 9.92
C MET A 48 -5.58 12.72 8.73
N TRP A 49 -6.06 13.69 7.98
CA TRP A 49 -5.48 14.11 6.68
C TRP A 49 -4.82 15.49 6.69
N LYS A 50 -4.90 16.23 7.80
CA LYS A 50 -4.37 17.59 7.90
C LYS A 50 -2.90 17.67 7.53
N GLY A 51 -2.60 18.40 6.46
CA GLY A 51 -1.24 18.54 5.93
C GLY A 51 -0.68 17.29 5.23
N PHE A 52 -1.50 16.27 4.95
CA PHE A 52 -1.10 15.09 4.21
C PHE A 52 -0.99 15.40 2.70
N PRO A 53 0.21 15.32 2.09
CA PRO A 53 0.38 15.58 0.67
C PRO A 53 -0.15 14.41 -0.15
N PHE A 54 -0.97 14.71 -1.16
CA PHE A 54 -1.52 13.71 -2.08
C PHE A 54 -1.24 14.12 -3.53
N PRO A 55 -0.67 13.24 -4.37
CA PRO A 55 -0.28 13.64 -5.72
C PRO A 55 -1.49 14.07 -6.54
N VAL A 56 -1.29 15.09 -7.37
CA VAL A 56 -2.32 15.59 -8.31
C VAL A 56 -2.39 14.71 -9.56
N PRO A 57 -1.27 14.42 -10.26
CA PRO A 57 -1.30 13.65 -11.50
C PRO A 57 -1.76 12.21 -11.26
N LYS A 58 -2.51 11.65 -12.22
CA LYS A 58 -2.84 10.23 -12.22
C LYS A 58 -1.60 9.41 -12.61
N GLY A 59 -1.53 8.18 -12.12
CA GLY A 59 -0.37 7.31 -12.30
C GLY A 59 0.80 7.74 -11.43
N THR A 60 0.55 8.33 -10.25
CA THR A 60 1.62 8.81 -9.36
C THR A 60 1.48 8.23 -7.97
N VAL A 61 2.59 7.72 -7.45
CA VAL A 61 2.73 7.30 -6.05
C VAL A 61 3.77 8.19 -5.40
N TYR A 62 3.45 8.77 -4.24
CA TYR A 62 4.38 9.62 -3.51
C TYR A 62 4.71 9.04 -2.14
N VAL A 63 5.99 8.75 -1.90
CA VAL A 63 6.51 8.26 -0.63
C VAL A 63 7.31 9.37 0.03
N PHE A 64 6.96 9.74 1.25
CA PHE A 64 7.54 10.88 1.95
C PHE A 64 7.72 10.62 3.45
N ASP A 65 8.60 11.37 4.11
CA ASP A 65 9.00 11.18 5.51
C ASP A 65 8.84 12.44 6.39
N ASP A 66 8.02 13.38 5.93
CA ASP A 66 7.82 14.64 6.64
C ASP A 66 7.20 14.48 8.03
N ALA A 67 7.66 15.33 8.95
CA ALA A 67 7.03 15.56 10.24
C ALA A 67 5.77 16.44 10.07
N ILE A 68 4.70 15.86 9.55
CA ILE A 68 3.38 16.49 9.40
C ILE A 68 2.41 16.08 10.52
N PRO A 69 1.38 16.91 10.80
CA PRO A 69 0.40 16.62 11.85
C PRO A 69 -0.62 15.54 11.48
N ALA A 70 -0.72 15.14 10.20
CA ALA A 70 -1.59 14.07 9.76
C ALA A 70 -1.33 12.78 10.53
N ARG A 71 -2.39 12.01 10.80
CA ARG A 71 -2.29 10.66 11.38
C ARG A 71 -2.27 9.56 10.33
N ALA A 72 -2.73 9.85 9.12
CA ALA A 72 -2.70 8.91 8.01
C ALA A 72 -1.25 8.47 7.71
N LEU A 73 -1.08 7.17 7.48
CA LEU A 73 0.17 6.57 7.02
C LEU A 73 0.15 6.27 5.52
N GLY A 74 -1.03 6.24 4.92
CA GLY A 74 -1.23 5.98 3.51
C GLY A 74 -2.60 6.44 3.05
N GLY A 75 -2.75 6.60 1.74
CA GLY A 75 -4.04 6.75 1.09
C GLY A 75 -3.91 6.48 -0.42
N GLY A 76 -4.87 5.75 -0.97
CA GLY A 76 -4.94 5.38 -2.38
C GLY A 76 -6.30 5.72 -2.99
N MET A 77 -6.32 6.42 -4.13
CA MET A 77 -7.55 6.71 -4.87
C MET A 77 -7.29 7.04 -6.34
N HIS A 78 -8.04 6.41 -7.25
CA HIS A 78 -8.09 6.75 -8.69
C HIS A 78 -6.70 6.92 -9.34
N MET A 79 -5.93 5.84 -9.39
CA MET A 79 -4.57 5.78 -9.94
C MET A 79 -3.56 6.69 -9.23
N ARG A 80 -3.78 6.98 -7.94
CA ARG A 80 -2.86 7.79 -7.13
C ARG A 80 -2.73 7.20 -5.75
N ALA A 81 -1.53 7.28 -5.20
CA ALA A 81 -1.30 6.91 -3.81
C ALA A 81 -0.28 7.84 -3.15
N SER A 82 -0.42 8.01 -1.84
CA SER A 82 0.60 8.63 -1.01
C SER A 82 0.89 7.73 0.18
N VAL A 83 2.15 7.60 0.56
CA VAL A 83 2.62 6.78 1.68
C VAL A 83 3.57 7.60 2.52
N ARG A 84 3.27 7.68 3.82
CA ARG A 84 4.14 8.30 4.80
C ARG A 84 5.04 7.24 5.43
N VAL A 85 6.33 7.55 5.52
CA VAL A 85 7.32 6.83 6.30
C VAL A 85 7.61 7.63 7.56
N THR A 86 7.61 6.96 8.70
CA THR A 86 7.87 7.57 10.01
C THR A 86 9.21 7.11 10.56
N ARG A 87 9.68 7.75 11.64
CA ARG A 87 10.95 7.35 12.29
C ARG A 87 10.81 6.02 13.03
N GLU A 88 9.58 5.66 13.36
CA GLU A 88 9.19 4.42 14.03
C GLU A 88 9.11 3.24 13.05
N ASP A 89 8.96 3.51 11.73
CA ASP A 89 8.99 2.47 10.71
C ASP A 89 10.43 1.93 10.58
N ARG A 90 10.69 0.80 11.23
CA ARG A 90 11.98 0.07 11.19
C ARG A 90 12.01 -1.08 10.19
N ASP A 91 10.84 -1.53 9.75
CA ASP A 91 10.68 -2.67 8.84
C ASP A 91 10.37 -2.17 7.42
N ASP A 92 11.35 -2.30 6.53
CA ASP A 92 11.24 -1.86 5.15
C ASP A 92 10.24 -2.69 4.35
N GLU A 93 10.06 -3.96 4.70
CA GLU A 93 9.03 -4.80 4.09
C GLU A 93 7.63 -4.30 4.46
N ALA A 94 7.41 -3.92 5.73
CA ALA A 94 6.13 -3.36 6.14
C ALA A 94 5.79 -2.05 5.41
N ILE A 95 6.79 -1.21 5.15
CA ILE A 95 6.60 0.02 4.35
C ILE A 95 6.25 -0.33 2.90
N VAL A 96 6.93 -1.29 2.28
CA VAL A 96 6.63 -1.69 0.90
C VAL A 96 5.26 -2.36 0.78
N LEU A 97 4.85 -3.14 1.79
CA LEU A 97 3.48 -3.68 1.86
C LEU A 97 2.44 -2.55 1.96
N ARG A 98 2.74 -1.45 2.67
CA ARG A 98 1.89 -0.25 2.69
C ARG A 98 1.81 0.39 1.31
N ILE A 99 2.92 0.50 0.58
CA ILE A 99 2.91 0.96 -0.83
C ILE A 99 2.00 0.07 -1.68
N TRP A 100 2.12 -1.25 -1.56
CA TRP A 100 1.28 -2.19 -2.30
C TRP A 100 -0.21 -2.06 -1.94
N HIS A 101 -0.51 -1.92 -0.66
CA HIS A 101 -1.88 -1.69 -0.17
C HIS A 101 -2.50 -0.44 -0.82
N GLU A 102 -1.79 0.69 -0.82
CA GLU A 102 -2.34 1.92 -1.37
C GLU A 102 -2.48 1.90 -2.90
N ILE A 103 -1.58 1.23 -3.63
CA ILE A 103 -1.75 1.10 -5.09
C ILE A 103 -2.89 0.14 -5.45
N LEU A 104 -3.18 -0.87 -4.61
CA LEU A 104 -4.36 -1.72 -4.77
C LEU A 104 -5.64 -0.88 -4.64
N HIS A 105 -5.74 -0.04 -3.61
CA HIS A 105 -6.84 0.93 -3.50
C HIS A 105 -6.89 1.89 -4.70
N ALA A 106 -5.74 2.35 -5.19
CA ALA A 106 -5.66 3.24 -6.35
C ALA A 106 -6.25 2.62 -7.62
N ILE A 107 -6.16 1.30 -7.80
CA ILE A 107 -6.77 0.57 -8.93
C ILE A 107 -8.15 -0.01 -8.60
N GLY A 108 -8.74 0.36 -7.46
CA GLY A 108 -10.09 -0.05 -7.07
C GLY A 108 -10.19 -1.45 -6.47
N GLN A 109 -9.07 -2.04 -6.03
CA GLN A 109 -9.10 -3.30 -5.27
C GLN A 109 -9.35 -3.05 -3.78
N PRO A 110 -10.13 -3.91 -3.10
CA PRO A 110 -10.49 -3.73 -1.70
C PRO A 110 -9.38 -4.22 -0.75
N ALA A 111 -8.29 -3.47 -0.60
CA ALA A 111 -7.13 -3.90 0.19
C ALA A 111 -7.39 -3.99 1.71
N ASP A 112 -8.46 -3.38 2.22
CA ASP A 112 -8.87 -3.44 3.64
C ASP A 112 -9.65 -4.71 4.01
N ASP A 113 -10.10 -5.48 3.01
CA ASP A 113 -11.09 -6.55 3.21
C ASP A 113 -10.50 -7.94 3.52
N MET A 114 -9.25 -8.01 3.95
CA MET A 114 -8.51 -9.26 4.16
C MET A 114 -9.31 -10.28 4.98
N ALA A 115 -9.81 -9.87 6.16
CA ALA A 115 -10.56 -10.75 7.04
C ALA A 115 -11.97 -11.04 6.51
N ARG A 116 -12.65 -10.02 5.97
CA ARG A 116 -14.03 -10.13 5.45
C ARG A 116 -14.11 -11.11 4.28
N ARG A 117 -13.05 -11.19 3.48
CA ARG A 117 -12.95 -12.05 2.29
C ARG A 117 -12.08 -13.28 2.49
N ALA A 118 -11.77 -13.65 3.74
CA ALA A 118 -10.92 -14.81 4.06
C ALA A 118 -11.34 -16.10 3.31
N GLY A 119 -12.65 -16.32 3.16
CA GLY A 119 -13.18 -17.48 2.42
C GLY A 119 -12.86 -17.49 0.92
N GLU A 120 -12.45 -16.37 0.33
CA GLU A 120 -12.22 -16.26 -1.11
C GLU A 120 -10.75 -16.46 -1.51
N TRP A 121 -9.82 -16.02 -0.65
CA TRP A 121 -8.40 -16.02 -0.97
C TRP A 121 -7.59 -17.08 -0.21
N GLN A 122 -8.16 -17.66 0.85
CA GLN A 122 -7.50 -18.73 1.62
C GLN A 122 -7.87 -20.12 1.10
N SER A 123 -6.84 -20.94 0.88
CA SER A 123 -6.93 -22.39 0.79
C SER A 123 -7.44 -23.01 2.10
N VAL A 124 -7.85 -24.28 2.04
CA VAL A 124 -8.35 -25.02 3.21
C VAL A 124 -7.31 -25.09 4.34
N SER A 125 -6.03 -25.32 4.02
CA SER A 125 -4.96 -25.38 5.01
C SER A 125 -4.68 -24.01 5.65
N GLU A 126 -4.76 -22.93 4.88
CA GLU A 126 -4.61 -21.57 5.38
C GLU A 126 -5.73 -21.18 6.33
N ARG A 127 -6.97 -21.63 6.09
CA ARG A 127 -8.09 -21.42 7.02
C ARG A 127 -7.84 -22.08 8.37
N VAL A 128 -7.27 -23.29 8.37
CA VAL A 128 -6.91 -23.99 9.62
C VAL A 128 -5.81 -23.22 10.35
N MET A 129 -4.76 -22.80 9.63
CA MET A 129 -3.67 -22.01 10.21
C MET A 129 -4.16 -20.65 10.73
N TRP A 130 -5.06 -19.99 9.99
CA TRP A 130 -5.68 -18.73 10.39
C TRP A 130 -6.50 -18.91 11.67
N ALA A 131 -7.34 -19.94 11.74
CA ALA A 131 -8.12 -20.25 12.94
C ALA A 131 -7.21 -20.54 14.14
N ALA A 132 -6.13 -21.31 13.94
CA ALA A 132 -5.13 -21.54 14.97
C ALA A 132 -4.45 -20.23 15.40
N TRP A 133 -4.07 -19.37 14.47
CA TRP A 133 -3.47 -18.06 14.74
C TRP A 133 -4.39 -17.16 15.58
N GLN A 134 -5.68 -17.09 15.22
CA GLN A 134 -6.70 -16.36 15.97
C GLN A 134 -6.90 -16.95 17.37
N SER A 135 -6.91 -18.28 17.50
CA SER A 135 -7.05 -18.96 18.81
C SER A 135 -5.91 -18.60 19.78
N LEU A 136 -4.73 -18.30 19.24
CA LEU A 136 -3.57 -17.84 20.00
C LEU A 136 -3.58 -16.33 20.25
N SER A 137 -4.67 -15.62 19.94
CA SER A 137 -4.82 -14.16 20.08
C SER A 137 -3.69 -13.36 19.41
N ARG A 138 -3.13 -13.90 18.32
CA ARG A 138 -2.05 -13.24 17.57
C ARG A 138 -2.64 -12.19 16.62
N PRO A 139 -1.93 -11.08 16.34
CA PRO A 139 -2.39 -10.09 15.37
C PRO A 139 -2.52 -10.75 13.99
N LEU A 140 -3.63 -10.48 13.31
CA LEU A 140 -3.84 -10.88 11.92
C LEU A 140 -3.21 -9.87 10.95
N ASP A 141 -3.07 -8.62 11.41
CA ASP A 141 -2.40 -7.52 10.73
C ASP A 141 -0.87 -7.73 10.79
N VAL A 142 -0.40 -8.74 10.05
CA VAL A 142 1.02 -9.11 9.95
C VAL A 142 1.44 -9.29 8.48
N PRO A 143 2.71 -9.02 8.13
CA PRO A 143 3.21 -9.07 6.75
C PRO A 143 2.86 -10.36 6.00
N PHE A 144 2.89 -11.50 6.69
CA PHE A 144 2.58 -12.81 6.11
C PHE A 144 1.19 -12.88 5.47
N TRP A 145 0.14 -12.44 6.19
CA TRP A 145 -1.23 -12.53 5.70
C TRP A 145 -1.53 -11.48 4.64
N HIS A 146 -1.02 -10.26 4.85
CA HIS A 146 -1.13 -9.17 3.87
C HIS A 146 -0.54 -9.55 2.53
N ARG A 147 0.67 -10.13 2.51
CA ARG A 147 1.30 -10.56 1.25
C ARG A 147 0.41 -11.53 0.49
N LYS A 148 -0.15 -12.54 1.16
CA LYS A 148 -1.04 -13.52 0.50
C LYS A 148 -2.31 -12.87 -0.04
N PHE A 149 -2.95 -12.04 0.76
CA PHE A 149 -4.16 -11.34 0.33
C PHE A 149 -3.89 -10.39 -0.84
N TYR A 150 -2.79 -9.64 -0.81
CA TYR A 150 -2.43 -8.70 -1.86
C TYR A 150 -1.99 -9.39 -3.16
N VAL A 151 -1.30 -10.54 -3.08
CA VAL A 151 -1.03 -11.40 -4.27
C VAL A 151 -2.36 -11.74 -4.93
N TRP A 152 -3.31 -12.30 -4.17
CA TRP A 152 -4.60 -12.71 -4.69
C TRP A 152 -5.40 -11.54 -5.29
N LEU A 153 -5.41 -10.36 -4.65
CA LEU A 153 -6.04 -9.17 -5.23
C LEU A 153 -5.37 -8.72 -6.53
N THR A 154 -4.04 -8.84 -6.62
CA THR A 154 -3.29 -8.48 -7.81
C THR A 154 -3.58 -9.43 -8.97
N GLU A 155 -3.59 -10.74 -8.72
CA GLU A 155 -3.96 -11.76 -9.72
C GLU A 155 -5.40 -11.59 -10.22
N ARG A 156 -6.33 -11.26 -9.31
CA ARG A 156 -7.73 -10.95 -9.65
C ARG A 156 -7.83 -9.71 -10.54
N ALA A 157 -7.07 -8.65 -10.22
CA ALA A 157 -7.02 -7.43 -11.03
C ALA A 157 -6.40 -7.69 -12.41
N GLU A 158 -5.34 -8.50 -12.48
CA GLU A 158 -4.69 -8.90 -13.73
C GLU A 158 -5.62 -9.69 -14.65
N SER A 159 -6.40 -10.61 -14.08
CA SER A 159 -7.36 -11.44 -14.81
C SER A 159 -8.62 -10.68 -15.26
N GLY A 160 -8.75 -9.39 -14.95
CA GLY A 160 -9.95 -8.58 -15.22
C GLY A 160 -11.17 -8.93 -14.34
N ALA A 161 -11.00 -9.83 -13.37
CA ALA A 161 -12.06 -10.33 -12.51
C ALA A 161 -12.50 -9.33 -11.41
N GLY A 162 -11.99 -8.09 -11.42
CA GLY A 162 -12.35 -7.03 -10.48
C GLY A 162 -13.19 -5.89 -11.06
N GLY A 163 -13.59 -5.97 -12.33
CA GLY A 163 -14.35 -4.92 -13.01
C GLY A 163 -15.85 -5.15 -13.01
N ARG A 164 -16.54 -4.69 -11.95
CA ARG A 164 -17.89 -4.09 -11.89
C ARG A 164 -18.46 -4.17 -10.48
#